data_AF-A0A1B2EUE2-F1
#
_entry.id   AF-A0A1B2EUE2-F1
#
_cell.length_a   1.000
_cell.length_b   1.000
_cell.length_c   1.000
_cell.angle_alpha   90.00
_cell.angle_beta   90.00
_cell.angle_gamma   90.00
#
_symmetry.space_group_name_H-M   'P 1'
#
loop_
_entity.id
_entity.type
_entity.pdbx_description
1 polymer ?
#
loop_
_entity_poly.entity_id
_entity_poly.type
_entity_poly.pdbx_seq_one_letter_code
_entity_poly.pdbx_strand_id
1 'polypeptide(L)'
;MPSKSHQTYPVYSPSLDAMMREVLHRLGDIDFAAEVELENVEARALEPKLKEHIRSTIRAAHWEKRQPYVDLLETLRRQQHRQSFAA
;
A
#
# COMPACT_ATOMS: atom_id res chain seq x y z
N MET A 1 -41.74 11.60 29.54
CA MET A 1 -40.47 10.89 29.30
C MET A 1 -40.60 10.12 28.00
N PRO A 2 -39.99 10.51 26.86
CA PRO A 2 -39.99 9.68 25.67
C PRO A 2 -38.64 8.95 25.47
N SER A 3 -38.78 7.72 24.99
CA SER A 3 -37.77 6.68 24.77
C SER A 3 -36.55 7.13 23.98
N LYS A 4 -35.37 6.68 24.45
CA LYS A 4 -34.11 6.70 23.69
C LYS A 4 -34.19 5.64 22.59
N SER A 5 -34.43 6.07 21.36
CA SER A 5 -34.20 5.23 20.19
C SER A 5 -32.69 4.94 20.09
N HIS A 6 -32.34 3.65 20.09
CA HIS A 6 -30.99 3.20 19.82
C HIS A 6 -30.62 3.59 18.38
N GLN A 7 -29.89 4.69 18.23
CA GLN A 7 -29.25 5.05 16.97
C GLN A 7 -28.17 3.99 16.69
N THR A 8 -28.52 2.99 15.88
CA THR A 8 -27.54 2.15 15.21
C THR A 8 -26.81 3.02 14.20
N TYR A 9 -25.62 3.51 14.56
CA TYR A 9 -24.72 4.13 13.61
C TYR A 9 -24.36 3.07 12.55
N PRO A 10 -24.62 3.32 11.25
CA PRO A 10 -24.14 2.42 10.23
C PRO A 10 -22.62 2.42 10.30
N VAL A 11 -22.04 1.24 10.55
CA VAL A 11 -20.61 1.00 10.39
C VAL A 11 -20.29 1.37 8.94
N TYR A 12 -19.71 2.54 8.75
CA TYR A 12 -19.48 3.12 7.42
C TYR A 12 -18.42 2.27 6.72
N SER A 13 -18.85 1.28 5.96
CA SER A 13 -17.94 0.56 5.06
C SER A 13 -17.39 1.58 4.07
N PRO A 14 -16.07 1.79 4.00
CA PRO A 14 -15.49 2.68 3.01
C PRO A 14 -15.94 2.26 1.61
N SER A 15 -16.20 3.24 0.74
CA SER A 15 -16.42 2.92 -0.67
C SER A 15 -15.17 2.26 -1.25
N LEU A 16 -15.35 1.46 -2.29
CA LEU A 16 -14.24 0.77 -2.94
C LEU A 16 -13.15 1.75 -3.42
N ASP A 17 -13.53 2.95 -3.86
CA ASP A 17 -12.60 4.03 -4.21
C ASP A 17 -11.79 4.57 -3.03
N ALA A 18 -12.37 4.60 -1.81
CA ALA A 18 -11.64 4.97 -0.60
C ALA A 18 -10.59 3.90 -0.25
N MET A 19 -10.96 2.62 -0.39
CA MET A 19 -10.02 1.51 -0.18
C MET A 19 -8.88 1.55 -1.19
N MET A 20 -9.17 1.78 -2.48
CA MET A 20 -8.13 1.90 -3.51
C MET A 20 -7.17 3.05 -3.25
N ARG A 21 -7.68 4.21 -2.81
CA ARG A 21 -6.84 5.37 -2.45
C ARG A 21 -5.91 5.06 -1.28
N GLU A 22 -6.40 4.40 -0.25
CA GLU A 22 -5.58 4.00 0.90
C GLU A 22 -4.47 3.02 0.47
N VAL A 23 -4.80 2.02 -0.37
CA VAL A 23 -3.80 1.06 -0.88
C VAL A 23 -2.74 1.75 -1.73
N LEU A 24 -3.14 2.68 -2.59
CA LEU A 24 -2.19 3.48 -3.39
C LEU A 24 -1.30 4.36 -2.52
N HIS A 25 -1.85 4.94 -1.45
CA HIS A 25 -1.06 5.72 -0.50
C HIS A 25 0.00 4.85 0.19
N ARG A 26 -0.37 3.64 0.65
CA ARG A 26 0.58 2.70 1.24
C ARG A 26 1.64 2.19 0.28
N LEU A 27 1.28 1.95 -0.98
CA LEU A 27 2.28 1.65 -2.01
C LEU A 27 3.27 2.81 -2.17
N GLY A 28 2.79 4.06 -2.19
CA GLY A 28 3.64 5.25 -2.24
C GLY A 28 4.60 5.35 -1.06
N ASP A 29 4.12 5.12 0.17
CA ASP A 29 4.97 5.13 1.36
C ASP A 29 6.09 4.07 1.29
N ILE A 30 5.74 2.86 0.82
CA ILE A 30 6.69 1.75 0.67
C ILE A 30 7.74 2.05 -0.40
N ASP A 31 7.30 2.58 -1.55
CA ASP A 31 8.16 2.94 -2.67
C ASP A 31 9.14 4.05 -2.24
N PHE A 32 8.64 5.10 -1.59
CA PHE A 32 9.46 6.21 -1.09
C PHE A 32 10.47 5.75 -0.03
N ALA A 33 10.06 4.92 0.93
CA ALA A 33 10.98 4.44 1.97
C ALA A 33 12.15 3.64 1.39
N ALA A 34 11.90 2.81 0.37
CA ALA A 34 12.94 2.06 -0.31
C ALA A 34 13.90 2.96 -1.11
N GLU A 35 13.37 3.98 -1.80
CA GLU A 35 14.18 4.97 -2.51
C GLU A 35 15.14 5.70 -1.56
N VAL A 36 14.62 6.21 -0.43
CA VAL A 36 15.43 6.87 0.60
C VAL A 36 16.51 5.93 1.15
N GLU A 37 16.18 4.66 1.39
CA GLU A 37 17.17 3.69 1.88
C GLU A 37 18.28 3.43 0.86
N LEU A 38 17.92 3.31 -0.43
CA LEU A 38 18.90 3.14 -1.52
C LEU A 38 19.79 4.38 -1.69
N GLU A 39 19.23 5.58 -1.62
CA GLU A 39 19.99 6.84 -1.65
C GLU A 39 20.98 6.93 -0.49
N ASN A 40 20.54 6.56 0.71
CA ASN A 40 21.41 6.52 1.90
C ASN A 40 22.58 5.55 1.74
N VAL A 41 22.34 4.39 1.12
CA VAL A 41 23.41 3.43 0.81
C VAL A 41 24.38 3.99 -0.22
N GLU A 42 23.88 4.71 -1.23
CA GLU A 42 24.71 5.33 -2.24
C GLU A 42 25.62 6.44 -1.66
N ALA A 43 25.09 7.24 -0.73
CA ALA A 43 25.84 8.31 -0.07
C ALA A 43 26.97 7.80 0.86
N ARG A 44 26.95 6.53 1.29
CA ARG A 44 27.95 5.98 2.20
C ARG A 44 29.23 5.56 1.46
N ALA A 45 30.37 5.83 2.09
CA ALA A 45 31.68 5.36 1.66
C ALA A 45 31.87 3.87 2.02
N LEU A 46 31.21 3.00 1.26
CA LEU A 46 31.30 1.54 1.37
C LEU A 46 32.04 0.95 0.17
N GLU A 47 32.68 -0.20 0.38
CA GLU A 47 33.24 -0.99 -0.71
C GLU A 47 32.16 -1.31 -1.76
N PRO A 48 32.46 -1.20 -3.08
CA PRO A 48 31.46 -1.33 -4.13
C PRO A 48 30.65 -2.63 -4.09
N LYS A 49 31.31 -3.76 -3.79
CA LYS A 49 30.66 -5.07 -3.68
C LYS A 49 29.71 -5.15 -2.48
N LEU A 50 30.09 -4.54 -1.36
CA LEU A 50 29.23 -4.47 -0.18
C LEU A 50 28.02 -3.56 -0.45
N LYS A 51 28.23 -2.43 -1.12
CA LYS A 51 27.15 -1.52 -1.55
C LYS A 51 26.16 -2.24 -2.47
N GLU A 52 26.64 -3.01 -3.44
CA GLU A 52 25.78 -3.82 -4.32
C GLU A 52 24.98 -4.88 -3.56
N HIS A 53 25.63 -5.62 -2.65
CA HIS A 53 24.95 -6.60 -1.81
C HIS A 53 23.82 -5.96 -1.00
N ILE A 54 24.08 -4.83 -0.33
CA ILE A 54 23.06 -4.13 0.47
C ILE A 54 21.91 -3.63 -0.43
N ARG A 55 22.21 -3.06 -1.61
CA ARG A 55 21.17 -2.61 -2.57
C ARG A 55 20.27 -3.77 -3.02
N SER A 56 20.86 -4.94 -3.27
CA SER A 56 20.10 -6.15 -3.64
C SER A 56 19.14 -6.57 -2.52
N THR A 57 19.63 -6.58 -1.27
CA THR A 57 18.81 -6.89 -0.09
C THR A 57 17.66 -5.89 0.09
N ILE A 58 17.92 -4.59 -0.06
CA ILE A 58 16.87 -3.56 0.04
C ILE A 58 15.80 -3.77 -1.03
N ARG A 59 16.20 -4.03 -2.28
CA ARG A 59 15.25 -4.28 -3.39
C ARG A 59 14.40 -5.53 -3.16
N ALA A 60 15.00 -6.61 -2.64
CA ALA A 60 14.26 -7.82 -2.30
C ALA A 60 13.22 -7.54 -1.21
N ALA A 61 13.64 -6.89 -0.11
CA ALA A 61 12.73 -6.54 0.98
C ALA A 61 11.63 -5.56 0.56
N HIS A 62 11.94 -4.60 -0.32
CA HIS A 62 10.96 -3.70 -0.92
C HIS A 62 9.92 -4.47 -1.73
N TRP A 63 10.36 -5.36 -2.62
CA TRP A 63 9.46 -6.20 -3.41
C TRP A 63 8.52 -7.02 -2.51
N GLU A 64 9.07 -7.69 -1.50
CA GLU A 64 8.30 -8.52 -0.56
C GLU A 64 7.24 -7.72 0.20
N LYS A 65 7.60 -6.51 0.66
CA LYS A 65 6.66 -5.61 1.34
C LYS A 65 5.59 -5.05 0.41
N ARG A 66 5.94 -4.78 -0.84
CA ARG A 66 5.06 -4.14 -1.83
C ARG A 66 4.02 -5.11 -2.38
N GLN A 67 4.40 -6.36 -2.60
CA GLN A 67 3.58 -7.33 -3.34
C GLN A 67 2.14 -7.50 -2.81
N PRO A 68 1.89 -7.65 -1.49
CA PRO A 68 0.53 -7.84 -0.99
C PRO A 68 -0.43 -6.68 -1.32
N TYR A 69 0.08 -5.46 -1.37
CA TYR A 69 -0.71 -4.26 -1.69
C TYR A 69 -0.97 -4.13 -3.19
N VAL A 70 -0.05 -4.61 -4.03
CA VAL A 70 -0.28 -4.72 -5.48
C VAL A 70 -1.41 -5.71 -5.75
N ASP A 71 -1.35 -6.89 -5.15
CA ASP A 71 -2.36 -7.95 -5.31
C ASP A 71 -3.74 -7.48 -4.81
N LEU A 72 -3.76 -6.73 -3.70
CA LEU A 72 -4.98 -6.12 -3.18
C LEU A 72 -5.55 -5.07 -4.12
N LEU A 73 -4.70 -4.18 -4.68
CA LEU A 73 -5.14 -3.17 -5.63
C LEU A 73 -5.74 -3.78 -6.90
N GLU A 74 -5.14 -4.85 -7.42
CA GLU A 74 -5.69 -5.59 -8.56
C GLU A 74 -7.06 -6.20 -8.22
N THR A 75 -7.21 -6.75 -7.03
CA THR A 75 -8.47 -7.33 -6.57
C THR A 75 -9.56 -6.28 -6.45
N LEU A 76 -9.25 -5.11 -5.88
CA LEU A 76 -10.18 -3.98 -5.80
C LEU A 76 -10.60 -3.49 -7.19
N ARG A 77 -9.64 -3.33 -8.12
CA ARG A 77 -9.92 -2.94 -9.52
C ARG A 77 -10.85 -3.93 -10.22
N ARG A 78 -10.62 -5.24 -10.04
CA ARG A 78 -11.51 -6.28 -10.60
C ARG A 78 -12.93 -6.19 -10.02
N GLN A 79 -13.05 -5.91 -8.73
CA GLN A 79 -14.36 -5.74 -8.09
C GLN A 79 -15.08 -4.49 -8.59
N GLN A 80 -14.38 -3.35 -8.73
CA GLN A 80 -14.94 -2.13 -9.30
C GLN A 80 -15.50 -2.37 -10.70
N HIS A 81 -14.71 -3.03 -11.54
CA HIS A 81 -15.09 -3.34 -12.92
C HIS A 81 -16.35 -4.20 -12.96
N ARG A 82 -16.46 -5.22 -12.11
CA ARG A 82 -17.68 -6.04 -12.02
C ARG A 82 -18.91 -5.22 -11.60
N GLN A 83 -18.75 -4.30 -10.65
CA GLN A 83 -19.84 -3.43 -10.21
C GLN A 83 -20.30 -2.46 -11.31
N SER A 84 -19.39 -1.97 -12.16
CA SER A 84 -19.76 -1.09 -13.26
C SER A 84 -20.55 -1.75 -14.40
N PHE A 85 -20.49 -3.07 -14.56
CA PHE A 85 -21.30 -3.81 -15.55
C PHE A 85 -22.60 -4.40 -14.99
N ALA A 86 -22.77 -4.39 -13.67
CA ALA A 86 -23.98 -4.89 -13.01
C ALA A 86 -25.01 -3.77 -12.73
N ALA A 87 -24.67 -2.52 -13.04
CA ALA A 87 -25.53 -1.34 -12.95
C ALA A 87 -26.06 -0.96 -14.34
#